data_AF-A0A7H0GQM4-F1
#
_entry.id   AF-A0A7H0GQM4-F1
#
_cell.length_a   1.000
_cell.length_b   1.000
_cell.length_c   1.000
_cell.angle_alpha   90.00
_cell.angle_beta   90.00
_cell.angle_gamma   90.00
#
_symmetry.space_group_name_H-M   'P 1'
#
loop_
_entity.id
_entity.type
_entity.pdbx_description
1 polymer ?
#
loop_
_entity_poly.entity_id
_entity_poly.type
_entity_poly.pdbx_seq_one_letter_code
_entity_poly.pdbx_strand_id
1 'polypeptide(L)' 'MSPVPQARRETLRGVLPKVAELLQKRRANEIDDEVIDDLVSLYWLEWVGGSLQLTTTGKNVCRQLLE' A
#
# COMPACT_ATOMS: atom_id res chain seq x y z
N MET A 1 -13.47 -1.51 10.74
CA MET A 1 -12.04 -1.82 10.96
C MET A 1 -11.55 -1.14 12.23
N SER A 2 -10.79 -1.86 13.05
CA SER A 2 -9.97 -1.23 14.08
C SER A 2 -8.88 -0.39 13.41
N PRO A 3 -8.45 0.73 14.02
CA PRO A 3 -7.39 1.56 13.46
C PRO A 3 -6.07 0.78 13.39
N VAL A 4 -5.37 0.86 12.25
CA VAL A 4 -4.02 0.29 12.11
C VAL A 4 -3.07 0.96 13.11
N PRO A 5 -2.39 0.21 13.98
CA PRO A 5 -1.48 0.77 15.00
C PRO A 5 -0.37 1.63 14.39
N GLN A 6 0.08 2.66 15.11
CA GLN A 6 1.15 3.57 14.65
C GLN A 6 2.40 2.81 14.22
N ALA A 7 2.87 1.85 15.02
CA ALA A 7 4.05 1.04 14.71
C ALA A 7 3.86 0.23 13.42
N ARG A 8 2.66 -0.32 13.20
CA ARG A 8 2.34 -1.04 11.96
C ARG A 8 2.30 -0.09 10.76
N ARG A 9 1.76 1.12 10.93
CA ARG A 9 1.74 2.15 9.89
C ARG A 9 3.16 2.55 9.45
N GLU A 10 4.10 2.70 10.38
CA GLU A 10 5.52 2.98 10.08
C GLU A 10 6.13 1.87 9.22
N THR A 11 5.93 0.60 9.59
CA THR A 11 6.36 -0.56 8.77
C THR A 11 5.73 -0.52 7.38
N LEU A 12 4.43 -0.23 7.29
CA LEU A 12 3.70 -0.14 6.03
C LEU A 12 4.22 0.98 5.13
N ARG A 13 4.64 2.12 5.70
CA ARG A 13 5.32 3.19 4.93
C ARG A 13 6.58 2.63 4.28
N GLY A 14 7.42 1.93 5.04
CA GLY A 14 8.68 1.38 4.55
C GLY A 14 8.53 0.38 3.39
N VAL A 15 7.46 -0.42 3.39
CA VAL A 15 7.23 -1.43 2.33
C VAL A 15 6.44 -0.89 1.13
N LEU A 16 5.77 0.27 1.26
CA LEU A 16 4.90 0.81 0.22
C LEU A 16 5.60 1.03 -1.14
N PRO A 17 6.84 1.53 -1.24
CA PRO A 17 7.55 1.62 -2.51
C PRO A 17 7.72 0.25 -3.19
N LYS A 18 7.99 -0.81 -2.41
CA LYS A 18 8.13 -2.15 -2.96
C LYS A 18 6.80 -2.68 -3.50
N VAL A 19 5.73 -2.45 -2.75
CA VAL A 19 4.36 -2.77 -3.18
C VAL A 19 4.03 -2.04 -4.49
N ALA A 20 4.37 -0.75 -4.60
CA ALA A 20 4.18 0.03 -5.82
C ALA A 20 4.87 -0.61 -7.05
N GLU A 21 6.11 -1.07 -6.90
CA GLU A 21 6.83 -1.79 -7.97
C GLU A 21 6.13 -3.08 -8.38
N LEU A 22 5.63 -3.86 -7.41
CA LEU A 22 4.95 -5.12 -7.67
C LEU A 22 3.64 -4.89 -8.43
N LEU A 23 2.87 -3.86 -8.05
CA LEU A 23 1.64 -3.48 -8.76
C LEU A 23 1.92 -3.06 -10.21
N GLN A 24 2.97 -2.26 -10.43
CA GLN A 24 3.40 -1.88 -11.79
C GLN A 24 3.77 -3.10 -12.65
N LYS A 25 4.37 -4.12 -12.04
CA LYS A 25 4.75 -5.38 -12.70
C LYS A 25 3.60 -6.39 -12.79
N ARG A 26 2.38 -6.05 -12.35
CA ARG A 26 1.21 -6.95 -12.25
C ARG A 26 1.47 -8.19 -11.39
N ARG A 27 2.29 -8.05 -10.34
CA ARG A 27 2.69 -9.11 -9.39
C ARG A 27 2.04 -8.89 -8.02
N ALA A 28 0.75 -8.54 -8.00
CA ALA A 28 0.02 -8.29 -6.75
C ALA A 28 -0.06 -9.55 -5.86
N ASN A 29 0.01 -10.74 -6.46
CA ASN A 29 0.06 -12.04 -5.80
C ASN A 29 1.34 -12.30 -4.97
N GLU A 30 2.31 -11.38 -5.00
CA GLU A 30 3.52 -11.44 -4.16
C GLU A 30 3.45 -10.52 -2.95
N ILE A 31 2.34 -9.81 -2.78
CA ILE A 31 2.06 -9.01 -1.61
C ILE A 31 1.23 -9.88 -0.68
N ASP A 32 1.62 -9.93 0.59
CA ASP A 32 0.87 -10.61 1.63
C ASP A 32 -0.53 -10.00 1.78
N ASP A 33 -1.56 -10.85 1.92
CA ASP A 33 -2.96 -10.41 2.01
C ASP A 33 -3.20 -9.47 3.21
N GLU A 34 -2.54 -9.69 4.35
CA GLU A 34 -2.65 -8.80 5.52
C GLU A 34 -2.05 -7.42 5.22
N VAL A 35 -0.99 -7.37 4.42
CA VAL A 35 -0.39 -6.10 3.97
C VAL A 35 -1.34 -5.37 3.02
N ILE A 36 -2.01 -6.08 2.10
CA ILE A 36 -3.02 -5.48 1.23
C ILE A 36 -4.16 -4.91 2.06
N ASP A 37 -4.72 -5.69 2.99
CA ASP A 37 -5.84 -5.27 3.83
C ASP A 37 -5.51 -4.06 4.69
N ASP A 38 -4.31 -4.02 5.27
CA ASP A 38 -3.83 -2.86 6.03
C ASP A 38 -3.68 -1.61 5.14
N LEU A 39 -3.09 -1.76 3.95
CA LEU A 39 -2.88 -0.64 3.02
C LEU A 39 -4.19 -0.09 2.45
N VAL A 40 -5.18 -0.96 2.22
CA VAL A 40 -6.55 -0.56 1.85
C VAL A 40 -7.24 0.13 3.03
N SER A 41 -7.07 -0.40 4.25
CA SER A 41 -7.61 0.21 5.48
C SER A 41 -7.02 1.60 5.76
N LEU A 42 -5.78 1.86 5.32
CA LEU A 42 -5.14 3.17 5.37
C LEU A 42 -5.50 4.09 4.19
N TYR A 43 -6.30 3.62 3.23
CA TYR A 43 -6.61 4.31 1.98
C TYR A 43 -5.36 4.65 1.14
N TRP A 44 -4.32 3.81 1.22
CA TRP A 44 -3.11 3.94 0.39
C TRP A 44 -3.21 3.10 -0.87
N LEU A 45 -3.96 2.00 -0.81
CA LEU A 45 -4.38 1.21 -1.95
C LEU A 45 -5.90 1.19 -2.07
N GLU A 46 -6.38 0.91 -3.28
CA GLU A 46 -7.78 0.72 -3.58
C GLU A 46 -7.98 -0.33 -4.67
N TRP A 47 -9.13 -1.01 -4.63
CA TRP A 47 -9.56 -1.93 -5.68
C TRP A 47 -10.31 -1.15 -6.76
N VAL A 48 -9.79 -1.17 -7.99
CA VAL A 48 -10.38 -0.54 -9.17
C VAL A 48 -10.59 -1.60 -10.24
N GLY A 49 -11.86 -1.96 -10.50
CA GLY A 49 -12.21 -2.91 -11.56
C GLY A 49 -11.51 -4.26 -11.44
N GLY A 50 -11.33 -4.77 -10.21
CA GLY A 50 -10.66 -6.04 -9.93
C GLY A 50 -9.12 -5.96 -9.92
N SER A 51 -8.54 -4.77 -10.08
CA SER A 51 -7.09 -4.54 -9.94
C SER A 51 -6.79 -3.71 -8.69
N LEU A 52 -5.67 -4.00 -8.04
CA LEU A 52 -5.20 -3.23 -6.90
C LEU A 52 -4.32 -2.08 -7.40
N GLN A 53 -4.61 -0.85 -6.96
CA GLN A 53 -3.92 0.36 -7.41
C GLN A 53 -3.57 1.28 -6.23
N LEU A 54 -2.57 2.14 -6.43
CA LEU A 54 -2.25 3.21 -5.49
C LEU A 54 -3.25 4.36 -5.61
N THR A 55 -3.79 4.78 -4.46
CA THR A 55 -4.55 6.03 -4.35
C THR A 55 -3.61 7.24 -4.48
N THR A 56 -4.20 8.44 -4.55
CA THR A 56 -3.44 9.69 -4.44
C THR A 56 -2.66 9.76 -3.12
N THR A 57 -3.26 9.32 -2.00
CA THR A 57 -2.60 9.30 -0.70
C THR A 57 -1.40 8.35 -0.70
N GLY A 58 -1.55 7.13 -1.22
CA GLY A 58 -0.44 6.17 -1.34
C GLY A 58 0.72 6.72 -2.19
N LYS A 59 0.41 7.35 -3.32
CA LYS A 59 1.43 8.01 -4.18
C LYS A 59 2.19 9.11 -3.42
N ASN A 60 1.50 9.90 -2.59
CA ASN A 60 2.14 10.94 -1.80
C ASN A 60 3.04 10.36 -0.71
N VAL A 61 2.64 9.26 -0.07
CA VAL A 61 3.49 8.55 0.91
C VAL A 61 4.76 8.01 0.24
N CYS A 62 4.66 7.40 -0.94
CA CYS A 62 5.84 6.98 -1.70
C CYS A 62 6.77 8.15 -2.01
N ARG A 63 6.23 9.30 -2.44
CA ARG A 63 7.03 10.48 -2.78
C ARG A 63 7.81 11.01 -1.57
N GLN A 64 7.15 11.10 -0.41
CA GLN A 64 7.78 11.55 0.84
C GLN A 64 8.95 10.67 1.34
N LEU A 65 9.08 9.44 0.83
CA LEU A 65 10.20 8.55 1.18
C LEU A 65 11.39 8.68 0.22
N LEU A 66 11.19 9.30 -0.93
CA LEU A 66 12.21 9.54 -1.96
C LEU A 66 12.77 10.97 -1.92
N GLU A 67 12.15 11.84 -1.11
CA GLU A 67 12.61 13.19 -0.74
C GLU A 67 13.50 13.13 0.50
#